data_AF-A0A1X7SF57-F1
#
_entry.id   AF-A0A1X7SF57-F1
#
_cell.length_a   1.000
_cell.length_b   1.000
_cell.length_c   1.000
_cell.angle_alpha   90.00
_cell.angle_beta   90.00
_cell.angle_gamma   90.00
#
_symmetry.space_group_name_H-M   'P 1'
#
loop_
_entity.id
_entity.type
_entity.pdbx_description
1 polymer ?
#
loop_
_entity_poly.entity_id
_entity_poly.type
_entity_poly.pdbx_seq_one_letter_code
_entity_poly.pdbx_strand_id
1 'polypeptide(L)'
;MRDIGEITTANGIDREKHPACEILDRYTSDPTLQRNLLCLSYLLHSENIISKRIWSSGEKLLKDVKKTVCQNDQHLKTFADILQRSDRTEKVGKAIMNEYKEF
;
A
#
# COMPACT_ATOMS: atom_id res chain seq x y z
N MET A 1 -24.21 -45.75 -2.81
CA MET A 1 -22.79 -46.01 -3.08
C MET A 1 -22.42 -45.38 -4.40
N ARG A 2 -21.67 -44.29 -4.34
CA ARG A 2 -20.73 -43.77 -5.33
C ARG A 2 -20.03 -42.60 -4.63
N ASP A 3 -18.90 -42.94 -4.01
CA ASP A 3 -17.91 -41.97 -3.56
C ASP A 3 -17.49 -41.09 -4.74
N ILE A 4 -17.51 -39.78 -4.53
CA ILE A 4 -16.71 -38.85 -5.30
C ILE A 4 -15.85 -38.13 -4.26
N GLY A 5 -14.56 -38.44 -4.32
CA GLY A 5 -13.56 -37.99 -3.38
C GLY A 5 -13.06 -36.58 -3.66
N GLU A 6 -12.27 -36.14 -2.68
CA GLU A 6 -11.23 -35.10 -2.73
C GLU A 6 -11.74 -33.68 -2.99
N ILE A 7 -12.04 -32.93 -1.92
CA ILE A 7 -11.06 -32.14 -1.16
C ILE A 7 -10.19 -31.30 -2.11
N THR A 8 -10.73 -30.16 -2.54
CA THR A 8 -9.90 -28.98 -2.72
C THR A 8 -10.13 -28.10 -1.51
N THR A 9 -9.13 -28.10 -0.64
CA THR A 9 -8.99 -27.28 0.55
C THR A 9 -9.26 -25.81 0.22
N ALA A 10 -10.47 -25.33 0.49
CA ALA A 10 -10.75 -23.92 0.75
C ALA A 10 -10.13 -23.53 2.11
N ASN A 11 -8.82 -23.77 2.28
CA ASN A 11 -8.07 -23.33 3.46
C ASN A 11 -7.46 -21.97 3.15
N GLY A 12 -8.32 -20.98 3.29
CA GLY A 12 -7.95 -19.58 3.31
C GLY A 12 -9.23 -18.85 3.62
N ILE A 13 -9.53 -18.73 4.91
CA ILE A 13 -10.37 -17.64 5.39
C ILE A 13 -9.77 -16.40 4.71
N ASP A 14 -10.47 -15.87 3.71
CA ASP A 14 -10.15 -14.59 3.12
C ASP A 14 -10.36 -13.62 4.27
N ARG A 15 -9.30 -13.40 5.05
CA ARG A 15 -9.28 -12.36 6.06
C ARG A 15 -9.43 -11.11 5.23
N GLU A 16 -10.66 -10.65 5.12
CA GLU A 16 -11.07 -9.43 4.42
C GLU A 16 -9.93 -8.44 4.57
N LYS A 17 -9.18 -8.25 3.48
CA LYS A 17 -7.97 -7.45 3.57
C LYS A 17 -8.43 -6.06 3.94
N HIS A 18 -7.72 -5.43 4.87
CA HIS A 18 -8.04 -4.06 5.25
C HIS A 18 -8.18 -3.19 3.99
N PRO A 19 -9.24 -2.38 3.83
CA PRO A 19 -9.49 -1.60 2.60
C PRO A 19 -8.26 -0.79 2.16
N ALA A 20 -7.58 -0.13 3.10
CA ALA A 20 -6.27 0.49 2.87
C ALA A 20 -5.26 -0.37 2.10
N CYS A 21 -5.17 -1.65 2.48
CA CYS A 21 -4.25 -2.62 1.89
C CYS A 21 -4.64 -2.96 0.46
N GLU A 22 -5.93 -3.14 0.21
CA GLU A 22 -6.44 -3.46 -1.12
C GLU A 22 -6.24 -2.32 -2.11
N ILE A 23 -6.52 -1.09 -1.67
CA ILE A 23 -6.29 0.10 -2.49
C ILE A 23 -4.80 0.21 -2.79
N LEU A 24 -3.92 0.16 -1.78
CA LEU A 24 -2.48 0.28 -1.99
C LEU A 24 -1.93 -0.80 -2.95
N ASP A 25 -2.42 -2.05 -2.85
CA ASP A 25 -1.96 -3.16 -3.67
C ASP A 25 -2.10 -2.90 -5.17
N ARG A 26 -3.15 -2.19 -5.59
CA ARG A 26 -3.38 -1.79 -6.99
C ARG A 26 -2.28 -0.88 -7.54
N TYR A 27 -1.58 -0.16 -6.67
CA TYR A 27 -0.53 0.80 -7.04
C TYR A 27 0.88 0.29 -6.77
N THR A 28 1.07 -0.87 -6.13
CA THR A 28 2.42 -1.35 -5.76
C THR A 28 3.33 -1.64 -6.96
N SER A 29 2.75 -1.97 -8.11
CA SER A 29 3.47 -2.18 -9.37
C SER A 29 3.62 -0.90 -10.20
N ASP A 30 3.13 0.25 -9.72
CA ASP A 30 3.27 1.51 -10.44
C ASP A 30 4.75 1.95 -10.50
N PRO A 31 5.34 2.10 -11.71
CA PRO A 31 6.76 2.41 -11.84
C PRO A 31 7.09 3.84 -11.36
N THR A 32 6.12 4.76 -11.42
CA THR A 32 6.26 6.13 -10.92
C THR A 32 6.38 6.11 -9.41
N LEU A 33 5.54 5.31 -8.74
CA LEU A 33 5.61 5.13 -7.29
C LEU A 33 6.97 4.54 -6.90
N GLN A 34 7.36 3.39 -7.45
CA GLN A 34 8.59 2.69 -7.08
C GLN A 34 9.86 3.55 -7.26
N ARG A 35 9.94 4.32 -8.35
CA ARG A 35 11.10 5.16 -8.67
C ARG A 35 11.22 6.39 -7.78
N ASN A 36 10.10 6.97 -7.35
CA ASN A 36 10.11 8.26 -6.65
C ASN A 36 9.88 8.14 -5.14
N LEU A 37 9.46 6.98 -4.64
CA LEU A 37 9.16 6.77 -3.22
C LEU A 37 10.37 7.05 -2.31
N LEU A 38 11.59 6.72 -2.76
CA LEU A 38 12.82 7.01 -2.02
C LEU A 38 13.00 8.50 -1.71
N CYS A 39 12.63 9.38 -2.65
CA CYS A 39 12.71 10.83 -2.47
C CYS A 39 11.75 11.35 -1.39
N LEU A 40 10.70 10.59 -1.08
CA LEU A 40 9.69 10.93 -0.10
C LEU A 40 9.92 10.25 1.27
N SER A 41 10.96 9.42 1.39
CA SER A 41 11.28 8.67 2.62
C SER A 41 11.38 9.56 3.86
N TYR A 42 11.88 10.79 3.74
CA TYR A 42 11.96 11.70 4.88
C TYR A 42 10.57 12.15 5.38
N LEU A 43 9.61 12.39 4.48
CA LEU A 43 8.23 12.76 4.82
C LEU A 43 7.47 11.56 5.37
N LEU A 44 7.64 10.40 4.74
CA LEU A 44 7.05 9.15 5.20
C LEU A 44 7.49 8.81 6.63
N HIS A 45 8.77 9.05 6.94
CA HIS A 45 9.30 8.84 8.29
C HIS A 45 8.77 9.88 9.28
N SER A 46 8.67 11.17 8.92
CA SER A 46 8.13 12.19 9.82
C SER A 46 6.67 11.95 10.18
N GLU A 47 5.90 11.34 9.29
CA GLU A 47 4.50 10.99 9.48
C GLU A 47 4.30 9.56 10.04
N ASN A 48 5.38 8.91 10.52
CA ASN A 48 5.37 7.56 11.09
C ASN A 48 4.81 6.45 10.17
N ILE A 49 4.82 6.66 8.84
CA ILE A 49 4.41 5.65 7.86
C ILE A 49 5.50 4.57 7.71
N ILE A 50 6.76 4.93 7.93
CA ILE A 50 7.91 4.04 7.83
C ILE A 50 8.83 4.14 9.05
N SER A 51 9.51 3.04 9.35
CA SER A 51 10.34 2.89 10.55
C SER A 51 11.73 3.52 10.44
N LYS A 52 12.20 3.82 9.22
CA LYS A 52 13.54 4.33 8.94
C LYS A 52 13.51 5.48 7.97
N ARG A 53 14.44 6.41 8.10
CA ARG A 53 14.57 7.56 7.19
C ARG A 53 15.30 7.23 5.90
N ILE A 54 16.29 6.33 5.93
CA ILE A 54 17.16 6.00 4.79
C ILE A 54 16.90 4.58 4.32
N TRP A 55 16.72 4.40 3.01
CA TRP A 55 16.39 3.13 2.37
C TRP A 55 17.29 2.86 1.17
N SER A 56 17.64 1.59 0.98
CA SER A 56 18.50 1.14 -0.13
C SER A 56 17.74 0.89 -1.44
N SER A 57 16.42 0.70 -1.38
CA SER A 57 15.58 0.54 -2.57
C SER A 57 14.13 0.96 -2.31
N GLY A 58 13.46 1.43 -3.37
CA GLY A 58 12.05 1.80 -3.33
C GLY A 58 11.14 0.60 -3.00
N GLU A 59 11.50 -0.61 -3.44
CA GLU A 59 10.77 -1.84 -3.15
C GLU A 59 10.76 -2.16 -1.64
N LYS A 60 11.92 -2.10 -0.98
CA LYS A 60 12.02 -2.36 0.47
C LYS A 60 11.24 -1.31 1.26
N LEU A 61 11.33 -0.05 0.83
CA LEU A 61 10.57 1.05 1.38
C LEU A 61 9.06 0.83 1.23
N LEU A 62 8.60 0.45 0.03
CA LEU A 62 7.19 0.18 -0.26
C LEU A 62 6.65 -0.99 0.57
N LYS A 63 7.47 -2.00 0.84
CA LYS A 63 7.09 -3.11 1.73
C LYS A 63 6.84 -2.65 3.17
N ASP A 64 7.64 -1.72 3.68
CA ASP A 64 7.43 -1.14 5.02
C ASP A 64 6.21 -0.21 5.06
N VAL A 65 6.04 0.63 4.02
CA VAL A 65 4.82 1.44 3.83
C VAL A 65 3.59 0.54 3.86
N LYS A 66 3.57 -0.54 3.08
CA LYS A 66 2.45 -1.48 3.01
C LYS A 66 2.14 -2.08 4.38
N LYS A 67 3.17 -2.50 5.13
CA LYS A 67 2.98 -3.05 6.48
C LYS A 67 2.23 -2.09 7.40
N THR A 68 2.54 -0.80 7.34
CA THR A 68 1.91 0.24 8.18
C THR A 68 0.53 0.66 7.65
N VAL A 69 0.39 0.81 6.33
CA VAL A 69 -0.86 1.21 5.68
C VAL A 69 -1.94 0.15 5.84
N CYS A 70 -1.61 -1.13 5.70
CA CYS A 70 -2.57 -2.24 5.84
C CYS A 70 -3.11 -2.42 7.27
N GLN A 71 -2.69 -1.59 8.24
CA GLN A 71 -3.17 -1.62 9.62
C GLN A 71 -4.21 -0.55 9.93
N ASN A 72 -4.29 0.52 9.12
CA ASN A 72 -5.14 1.67 9.41
C ASN A 72 -5.38 2.50 8.15
N ASP A 73 -6.65 2.78 7.86
CA ASP A 73 -7.12 3.63 6.75
C ASP A 73 -6.56 5.06 6.82
N GLN A 74 -6.35 5.59 8.02
CA GLN A 74 -5.74 6.90 8.21
C GLN A 74 -4.30 6.96 7.69
N HIS A 75 -3.56 5.84 7.74
CA HIS A 75 -2.21 5.78 7.16
C HIS A 75 -2.26 5.80 5.63
N LEU A 76 -3.28 5.21 4.99
CA LEU A 76 -3.46 5.33 3.54
C LEU A 76 -3.70 6.79 3.13
N LYS A 77 -4.57 7.49 3.86
CA LYS A 77 -4.84 8.91 3.63
C LYS A 77 -3.57 9.76 3.75
N THR A 78 -2.81 9.58 4.84
CA THR A 78 -1.55 10.29 5.06
C THR A 78 -0.52 9.95 3.98
N PHE A 79 -0.42 8.69 3.58
CA PHE A 79 0.44 8.26 2.48
C PHE A 79 0.08 8.96 1.16
N ALA A 80 -1.20 8.98 0.81
CA ALA A 80 -1.71 9.63 -0.39
C ALA A 80 -1.48 11.15 -0.38
N ASP A 81 -1.59 11.81 0.78
CA ASP A 81 -1.25 13.23 0.95
C ASP A 81 0.24 13.48 0.67
N ILE A 82 1.14 12.66 1.23
CA ILE A 82 2.59 12.78 1.00
C ILE A 82 2.94 12.62 -0.47
N LEU A 83 2.32 11.66 -1.17
CA LEU A 83 2.53 11.48 -2.61
C LEU A 83 2.11 12.70 -3.42
N GLN A 84 1.09 13.45 -2.96
CA GLN A 84 0.63 14.68 -3.61
C GLN A 84 1.59 15.87 -3.45
N ARG A 85 2.55 15.81 -2.51
CA ARG A 85 3.55 16.87 -2.29
C ARG A 85 4.68 16.88 -3.32
N SER A 86 4.69 15.95 -4.27
CA SER A 86 5.68 15.87 -5.33
C SER A 86 4.99 15.74 -6.68
N ASP A 87 5.31 16.64 -7.62
CA ASP A 87 4.76 16.65 -8.98
C ASP A 87 4.89 15.30 -9.68
N ARG A 88 5.94 14.53 -9.34
CA ARG A 88 6.20 13.21 -9.94
C ARG A 88 5.20 12.15 -9.47
N THR A 89 4.74 12.23 -8.22
CA THR A 89 3.84 11.24 -7.60
C THR A 89 2.43 11.77 -7.41
N GLU A 90 2.17 13.03 -7.76
CA GLU A 90 0.91 13.72 -7.51
C GLU A 90 -0.29 12.97 -8.08
N LYS A 91 -0.18 12.50 -9.32
CA LYS A 91 -1.26 11.74 -9.99
C LYS A 91 -1.58 10.44 -9.25
N VAL A 92 -0.56 9.70 -8.79
CA VAL A 92 -0.74 8.46 -8.03
C VAL A 92 -1.36 8.76 -6.67
N GLY A 93 -0.89 9.80 -5.99
CA GLY A 93 -1.45 10.24 -4.71
C GLY A 93 -2.93 10.66 -4.81
N LYS A 94 -3.29 11.41 -5.86
CA LYS A 94 -4.69 11.78 -6.15
C LYS A 94 -5.56 10.56 -6.42
N ALA A 95 -5.06 9.60 -7.20
CA ALA A 95 -5.79 8.38 -7.53
C ALA A 95 -6.09 7.54 -6.26
N ILE A 96 -5.07 7.32 -5.41
CA ILE A 96 -5.24 6.65 -4.11
C ILE A 96 -6.21 7.40 -3.21
N MET A 97 -6.09 8.74 -3.11
CA MET A 97 -6.97 9.57 -2.29
C MET A 97 -8.43 9.53 -2.76
N ASN A 98 -8.66 9.40 -4.07
CA ASN A 98 -10.01 9.29 -4.62
C ASN A 98 -10.61 7.92 -4.29
N GLU A 99 -9.89 6.81 -4.53
CA GLU A 99 -10.36 5.47 -4.14
C GLU A 99 -10.61 5.36 -2.64
N TYR A 100 -9.77 5.99 -1.82
CA TYR A 100 -9.95 6.07 -0.37
C TYR A 100 -11.26 6.77 0.05
N LYS A 101 -11.72 7.78 -0.71
CA LYS A 101 -12.95 8.51 -0.42
C LYS A 101 -14.22 7.81 -0.91
N GLU A 102 -14.07 6.90 -1.86
CA GLU A 102 -15.18 6.10 -2.41
C GLU A 102 -15.47 4.86 -1.56
N PHE A 103 -14.58 4.55 -0.61
CA PHE A 103 -14.74 3.53 0.44
C PHE A 103 -15.38 4.12 1.70
#